data_AF-T1E6Z6-F1
#
_entry.id   AF-T1E6Z6-F1
#
_cell.length_a   1.000
_cell.length_b   1.000
_cell.length_c   1.000
_cell.angle_alpha   90.00
_cell.angle_beta   90.00
_cell.angle_gamma   90.00
#
_symmetry.space_group_name_H-M   'P 1'
#
loop_
_entity.id
_entity.type
_entity.pdbx_description
1 polymer ?
#
loop_
_entity_poly.entity_id
_entity_poly.type
_entity_poly.pdbx_seq_one_letter_code
_entity_poly.pdbx_strand_id
1 'polypeptide(L)'
;MKNVGQMMLLSVMLVLNIPENTARQGVRPRIYGWIPGDYPLLLDRSSYRCFENGPNDRCNEICKLHLGIYGYCSARECYCEGIDKTNLYRYAQYRDECSNLINSFFDKLIAKN
;
A
#
# COMPACT_ATOMS: atom_id res chain seq x y z
N MET A 1 36.99 52.43 6.59
CA MET A 1 37.56 51.39 7.49
C MET A 1 36.42 50.61 8.11
N LYS A 2 36.62 49.28 8.25
CA LYS A 2 35.76 48.23 8.83
C LYS A 2 34.84 47.45 7.86
N ASN A 3 35.52 46.51 7.17
CA ASN A 3 35.22 45.09 6.95
C ASN A 3 33.79 44.63 6.64
N VAL A 4 33.63 44.22 5.37
CA VAL A 4 32.51 43.50 4.74
C VAL A 4 32.48 42.01 5.13
N GLY A 5 32.92 41.67 6.35
CA GLY A 5 33.32 40.30 6.72
C GLY A 5 32.64 39.71 7.96
N GLN A 6 31.45 40.20 8.34
CA GLN A 6 30.76 39.68 9.52
C GLN A 6 29.22 39.74 9.42
N MET A 7 28.71 39.63 8.20
CA MET A 7 27.27 39.63 7.91
C MET A 7 26.82 38.35 7.19
N MET A 8 27.54 37.25 7.42
CA MET A 8 27.20 35.91 6.93
C MET A 8 27.46 34.87 8.01
N LEU A 9 26.82 35.00 9.18
CA LEU A 9 26.80 33.92 10.18
C LEU A 9 25.71 34.09 11.26
N LEU A 10 24.58 34.71 10.93
CA LEU A 10 23.42 34.78 11.84
C LEU A 10 22.07 34.76 11.11
N SER A 11 21.99 34.03 10.00
CA SER A 11 20.72 33.72 9.32
C SER A 11 20.48 32.23 9.10
N VAL A 12 21.29 31.37 9.74
CA VAL A 12 21.16 29.89 9.68
C VAL A 12 20.95 29.30 11.08
N MET A 13 20.21 30.00 11.95
CA MET A 13 19.68 29.43 13.20
C MET A 13 18.22 29.83 13.41
N LEU A 14 17.40 29.60 12.38
CA LEU A 14 15.97 29.31 12.54
C LEU A 14 15.72 27.86 12.06
N VAL A 15 16.54 26.95 12.57
CA VAL A 15 16.29 25.51 12.47
C VAL A 15 15.52 25.12 13.73
N LEU A 16 14.21 24.88 13.54
CA LEU A 16 13.41 23.94 14.31
C LEU A 16 13.34 24.18 15.84
N ASN A 17 12.61 25.22 16.24
CA ASN A 17 11.83 25.16 17.49
C ASN A 17 10.38 24.79 17.14
N ILE A 18 10.21 23.63 16.51
CA ILE A 18 8.91 22.97 16.44
C ILE A 18 8.88 22.05 17.67
N PRO A 19 7.97 22.24 18.64
CA PRO A 19 7.81 21.27 19.71
C PRO A 19 7.53 19.91 19.07
N GLU A 20 8.32 18.89 19.41
CA GLU A 20 8.23 17.50 18.92
C GLU A 20 6.95 16.77 19.38
N ASN A 21 5.81 17.47 19.47
CA ASN A 21 4.58 16.90 20.02
C ASN A 21 3.29 17.37 19.34
N THR A 22 3.36 17.93 18.12
CA THR A 22 2.16 18.31 17.34
C THR A 22 1.88 17.41 16.15
N ALA A 23 2.33 16.14 16.19
CA ALA A 23 2.03 15.13 15.17
C ALA A 23 0.97 14.09 15.62
N ARG A 24 0.04 14.44 16.51
CA ARG A 24 -1.06 13.54 16.92
C ARG A 24 -2.41 14.20 17.19
N GLN A 25 -2.72 15.33 16.56
CA GLN A 25 -4.07 15.91 16.67
C GLN A 25 -4.51 16.48 15.32
N GLY A 26 -5.17 15.65 14.51
CA GLY A 26 -5.72 16.08 13.22
C GLY A 26 -6.20 14.96 12.30
N VAL A 27 -5.79 13.71 12.53
CA VAL A 27 -6.30 12.58 11.74
C VAL A 27 -7.64 12.18 12.34
N ARG A 28 -8.76 12.54 11.68
CA ARG A 28 -10.06 11.96 12.02
C ARG A 28 -9.90 10.43 12.00
N PRO A 29 -10.46 9.68 12.97
CA PRO A 29 -10.47 8.22 12.88
C PRO A 29 -11.05 7.83 11.52
N ARG A 30 -10.30 7.10 10.70
CA ARG A 30 -10.84 6.57 9.44
C ARG A 30 -11.94 5.59 9.85
N ILE A 31 -13.19 5.94 9.52
CA ILE A 31 -14.34 5.07 9.77
C ILE A 31 -14.32 4.01 8.69
N TYR A 32 -13.95 2.79 9.06
CA TYR A 32 -13.95 1.62 8.18
C TYR A 32 -15.37 1.25 7.76
N GLY A 33 -15.55 0.83 6.50
CA GLY A 33 -16.81 0.33 5.97
C GLY A 33 -17.77 1.42 5.50
N TRP A 34 -17.29 2.66 5.28
CA TRP A 34 -18.13 3.74 4.74
C TRP A 34 -18.18 3.75 3.22
N ILE A 35 -17.12 3.24 2.57
CA ILE A 35 -17.04 3.11 1.12
C ILE A 35 -17.39 1.65 0.77
N PRO A 36 -18.34 1.43 -0.17
CA PRO A 36 -18.63 0.08 -0.65
C PRO A 36 -17.39 -0.62 -1.16
N GLY A 37 -17.34 -1.92 -0.93
CA GLY A 37 -16.18 -2.73 -1.21
C GLY A 37 -16.51 -4.21 -1.23
N ASP A 38 -15.48 -5.03 -1.37
CA ASP A 38 -15.61 -6.48 -1.43
C ASP A 38 -14.30 -7.16 -1.01
N TYR A 39 -14.34 -8.49 -0.92
CA TYR A 39 -13.20 -9.34 -0.57
C TYR A 39 -12.46 -9.74 -1.85
N PRO A 40 -11.19 -9.31 -2.05
CA PRO A 40 -10.39 -9.78 -3.16
C PRO A 40 -10.09 -11.27 -3.00
N LEU A 41 -9.91 -11.93 -4.14
CA LEU A 41 -9.81 -13.38 -4.24
C LEU A 41 -8.55 -13.81 -4.98
N LEU A 42 -8.05 -14.97 -4.59
CA LEU A 42 -7.10 -15.76 -5.36
C LEU A 42 -7.82 -16.48 -6.52
N LEU A 43 -7.07 -17.01 -7.48
CA LEU A 43 -7.66 -17.70 -8.66
C LEU A 43 -8.50 -18.94 -8.27
N ASP A 44 -8.20 -19.56 -7.15
CA ASP A 44 -8.96 -20.68 -6.57
C ASP A 44 -10.18 -20.22 -5.76
N ARG A 45 -10.53 -18.93 -5.83
CA ARG A 45 -11.62 -18.27 -5.08
C ARG A 45 -11.41 -18.25 -3.56
N SER A 46 -10.20 -18.53 -3.07
CA SER A 46 -9.88 -18.33 -1.66
C SER A 46 -9.61 -16.86 -1.36
N SER A 47 -9.95 -16.46 -0.15
CA SER A 47 -9.78 -15.10 0.36
C SER A 47 -8.37 -14.90 0.95
N TYR A 48 -7.98 -13.63 1.08
CA TYR A 48 -6.74 -13.28 1.78
C TYR A 48 -6.99 -13.23 3.29
N ARG A 49 -6.54 -14.25 4.01
CA ARG A 49 -6.72 -14.36 5.47
C ARG A 49 -5.88 -13.36 6.26
N CYS A 50 -6.46 -12.84 7.34
CA CYS A 50 -5.84 -12.00 8.36
C CYS A 50 -6.26 -12.44 9.77
N PHE A 51 -5.50 -12.04 10.79
CA PHE A 51 -5.67 -12.56 12.16
C PHE A 51 -6.55 -11.68 13.04
N GLU A 52 -6.35 -10.36 12.99
CA GLU A 52 -7.01 -9.40 13.87
C GLU A 52 -7.83 -8.40 13.05
N ASN A 53 -9.10 -8.20 13.42
CA ASN A 53 -9.99 -7.26 12.74
C ASN A 53 -9.51 -5.81 12.90
N GLY A 54 -9.75 -4.99 11.88
CA GLY A 54 -9.37 -3.58 11.85
C GLY A 54 -8.17 -3.31 10.93
N PRO A 55 -7.50 -2.16 11.09
CA PRO A 55 -6.43 -1.75 10.18
C PRO A 55 -5.32 -2.80 10.11
N ASN A 56 -4.93 -3.13 8.88
CA ASN A 56 -3.94 -4.16 8.62
C ASN A 56 -3.14 -3.80 7.36
N ASP A 57 -1.84 -3.58 7.52
CA ASP A 57 -0.97 -3.11 6.43
C ASP A 57 -0.94 -4.11 5.27
N ARG A 58 -0.91 -5.40 5.57
CA ARG A 58 -0.95 -6.46 4.54
C ARG A 58 -2.27 -6.41 3.75
N CYS A 59 -3.41 -6.24 4.41
CA CYS A 59 -4.68 -6.09 3.69
C CYS A 59 -4.70 -4.80 2.87
N ASN A 60 -4.15 -3.70 3.38
CA ASN A 60 -4.05 -2.45 2.65
C ASN A 60 -3.21 -2.58 1.37
N GLU A 61 -2.07 -3.28 1.44
CA GLU A 61 -1.24 -3.59 0.27
C GLU A 61 -1.96 -4.47 -0.74
N ILE A 62 -2.60 -5.55 -0.28
CA ILE A 62 -3.40 -6.44 -1.13
C ILE A 62 -4.49 -5.64 -1.86
N CYS A 63 -5.21 -4.76 -1.18
CA CYS A 63 -6.25 -3.97 -1.81
C CYS A 63 -5.73 -3.05 -2.90
N LYS A 64 -4.56 -2.41 -2.71
CA LYS A 64 -3.93 -1.60 -3.76
C LYS A 64 -3.57 -2.42 -4.99
N LEU A 65 -3.08 -3.65 -4.81
CA LEU A 65 -2.78 -4.57 -5.91
C LEU A 65 -4.04 -5.00 -6.68
N HIS A 66 -5.19 -5.00 -6.02
CA HIS A 66 -6.50 -5.19 -6.61
C HIS A 66 -7.20 -3.88 -7.03
N LEU A 67 -6.47 -2.78 -7.15
CA LEU A 67 -6.98 -1.46 -7.55
C LEU A 67 -8.08 -0.90 -6.64
N GLY A 68 -8.15 -1.36 -5.39
CA GLY A 68 -8.96 -0.79 -4.32
C GLY A 68 -8.29 0.41 -3.66
N ILE A 69 -9.06 1.15 -2.87
CA ILE A 69 -8.63 2.40 -2.23
C ILE A 69 -7.93 2.13 -0.90
N TYR A 70 -8.50 1.24 -0.09
CA TYR A 70 -8.02 0.96 1.25
C TYR A 70 -8.39 -0.45 1.68
N GLY A 71 -7.52 -1.08 2.45
CA GLY A 71 -7.72 -2.44 2.94
C GLY A 71 -7.57 -2.57 4.44
N TYR A 72 -8.42 -3.40 5.03
CA TYR A 72 -8.38 -3.75 6.44
C TYR A 72 -8.87 -5.18 6.64
N CYS A 73 -8.66 -5.72 7.84
CA CYS A 73 -9.12 -7.06 8.19
C CYS A 73 -10.57 -7.01 8.69
N SER A 74 -11.45 -7.78 8.07
CA SER A 74 -12.85 -7.93 8.42
C SER A 74 -13.22 -9.40 8.38
N ALA A 75 -13.84 -9.93 9.43
CA ALA A 75 -14.22 -11.34 9.52
C ALA A 75 -13.06 -12.32 9.25
N ARG A 76 -11.82 -11.95 9.64
CA ARG A 76 -10.57 -12.69 9.38
C ARG A 76 -10.16 -12.77 7.90
N GLU A 77 -10.73 -11.91 7.07
CA GLU A 77 -10.40 -11.79 5.64
C GLU A 77 -10.09 -10.32 5.31
N CYS A 78 -9.24 -10.09 4.31
CA CYS A 78 -9.00 -8.73 3.85
C CYS A 78 -10.22 -8.23 3.10
N TYR A 79 -10.76 -7.08 3.52
CA TYR A 79 -11.82 -6.37 2.85
C TYR A 79 -11.26 -5.10 2.21
N CYS A 80 -11.66 -4.83 0.97
CA CYS A 80 -11.18 -3.70 0.19
C CYS A 80 -12.29 -2.70 -0.10
N GLU A 81 -12.15 -1.49 0.44
CA GLU A 81 -13.00 -0.36 0.08
C GLU A 81 -12.68 0.13 -1.33
N GLY A 82 -13.71 0.46 -2.11
CA GLY A 82 -13.59 1.02 -3.44
C GLY A 82 -13.06 0.05 -4.50
N ILE A 83 -13.06 -1.26 -4.21
CA ILE A 83 -12.74 -2.28 -5.21
C ILE A 83 -13.93 -2.50 -6.16
N ASP A 84 -13.66 -2.56 -7.46
CA ASP A 84 -14.64 -2.96 -8.46
C ASP A 84 -14.73 -4.49 -8.53
N LYS A 85 -15.92 -5.05 -8.79
CA LYS A 85 -16.14 -6.50 -8.93
C LYS A 85 -15.28 -7.14 -10.03
N THR A 86 -14.92 -6.38 -11.07
CA THR A 86 -14.01 -6.83 -12.13
C THR A 86 -12.57 -7.01 -11.65
N ASN A 87 -12.20 -6.37 -10.53
CA ASN A 87 -10.84 -6.39 -10.00
C ASN A 87 -10.63 -7.38 -8.85
N LEU A 88 -11.65 -8.16 -8.46
CA LEU A 88 -11.54 -9.13 -7.35
C LEU A 88 -10.40 -10.13 -7.54
N TYR A 89 -10.06 -10.47 -8.78
CA TYR A 89 -8.99 -11.43 -9.10
C TYR A 89 -7.74 -10.76 -9.67
N ARG A 90 -7.71 -9.42 -9.79
CA ARG A 90 -6.73 -8.69 -10.59
C ARG A 90 -5.28 -9.03 -10.25
N TYR A 91 -4.92 -8.99 -8.97
CA TYR A 91 -3.56 -9.33 -8.54
C TYR A 91 -3.22 -10.80 -8.79
N ALA A 92 -4.16 -11.71 -8.54
CA ALA A 92 -3.95 -13.14 -8.74
C ALA A 92 -3.75 -13.49 -10.23
N GLN A 93 -4.53 -12.88 -11.12
CA GLN A 93 -4.37 -12.97 -12.58
C GLN A 93 -3.02 -12.43 -13.02
N TYR A 94 -2.65 -11.23 -12.55
CA TYR A 94 -1.36 -10.63 -12.89
C TYR A 94 -0.17 -11.51 -12.46
N ARG A 95 -0.24 -12.11 -11.27
CA ARG A 95 0.79 -13.03 -10.78
C ARG A 95 0.90 -14.29 -11.64
N ASP A 96 -0.22 -14.84 -12.09
CA ASP A 96 -0.27 -16.03 -12.94
C ASP A 96 0.28 -15.74 -14.34
N GLU A 97 -0.16 -14.64 -14.96
CA GLU A 97 0.38 -14.14 -16.24
C GLU A 97 1.91 -13.98 -16.19
N CYS A 98 2.43 -13.34 -15.13
CA CYS A 98 3.87 -13.17 -14.96
C CYS A 98 4.60 -14.52 -14.80
N SER A 99 4.03 -15.45 -14.04
CA SER A 99 4.62 -16.78 -13.81
C SER A 99 4.67 -17.59 -15.11
N ASN A 100 3.60 -17.55 -15.91
CA ASN A 100 3.53 -18.22 -17.20
C ASN A 100 4.54 -17.65 -18.20
N LEU A 101 4.73 -16.33 -18.21
CA LEU A 101 5.75 -15.70 -19.05
C LEU A 101 7.16 -16.18 -18.70
N ILE A 102 7.50 -16.23 -17.40
CA ILE A 102 8.80 -16.70 -16.92
C ILE A 102 9.02 -18.17 -17.28
N ASN A 103 8.03 -19.03 -17.06
CA ASN A 103 8.13 -20.46 -17.40
C ASN A 103 8.32 -20.65 -18.91
N SER A 104 7.55 -19.92 -19.73
CA SER A 104 7.68 -19.97 -21.19
C SER A 104 9.07 -19.54 -21.69
N PHE A 105 9.74 -18.64 -20.97
CA PHE A 105 11.10 -18.23 -21.28
C PHE A 105 12.10 -19.35 -20.98
N PHE A 106 11.98 -20.02 -19.84
CA PHE A 106 12.83 -21.15 -19.47
C PHE A 106 12.62 -22.38 -20.37
N ASP A 107 11.39 -22.70 -20.73
CA ASP A 107 11.09 -23.81 -21.64
C ASP A 107 11.79 -23.64 -23.00
N LYS A 108 11.81 -22.40 -23.52
CA LYS A 108 12.52 -22.04 -24.76
C LYS A 108 14.04 -22.13 -24.64
N LEU A 109 14.60 -21.92 -23.45
CA LEU A 109 16.04 -22.07 -23.21
C LEU A 109 16.43 -23.54 -23.14
N ILE A 110 15.62 -24.37 -22.48
CA ILE A 110 15.86 -25.81 -22.36
C ILE A 110 15.73 -26.49 -23.72
N ALA A 111 14.70 -26.15 -24.50
CA ALA A 111 14.45 -26.76 -25.82
C ALA A 111 15.51 -26.42 -26.89
N LYS A 112 16.45 -25.51 -26.60
CA LYS A 112 17.56 -25.14 -27.50
C LYS A 112 18.88 -25.84 -27.19
N ASN A 113 18.97 -26.59 -26.08
CA ASN A 113 20.12 -27.42 -25.71
C ASN A 113 19.79 -28.90 -25.91
#